data_AF-A0A1S4AJW1-F1
#
_entry.id   AF-A0A1S4AJW1-F1
#
_cell.length_a   1.000
_cell.length_b   1.000
_cell.length_c   1.000
_cell.angle_alpha   90.00
_cell.angle_beta   90.00
_cell.angle_gamma   90.00
#
_symmetry.space_group_name_H-M   'P 1'
#
loop_
_entity.id
_entity.type
_entity.pdbx_description
1 polymer ?
#
loop_
_entity_poly.entity_id
_entity_poly.type
_entity_poly.pdbx_seq_one_letter_code
_entity_poly.pdbx_strand_id
1 'polypeptide(L)'
;MLQSTLSAYESEVQNTFRDLEESNIICPYMSDAIKEISKACQAFEAKESAPSVAVTALHNLQSEVTKVYILRLCSWMRTTTEKISTDESWVPVSILERNRSPYTISSLPLAFRSIITFSMDQINLMIQSLRNEAMKSEDIFMQLQEIQESVRLAFLNCLLNFAGQLGHTGNQLLDEYNRESLHFQNGHAEPEEKSSDPLPGSIVDPHRQLLMVISNIGYLKDELAHELYSKYRRTWQQPRGKDEEDGDMQDLITSFSGLEENVLEQYTWAKTNLIRTVGVNYLLEGGIQWGAAPTVKGVRDAAVELLHTLVAVHAEVFAGCKPLLDKTLGILVEGLMDTFLSLFHENQDKDFTVLDVNGFCQLMLELDYFETILNPYFTHEARESLKTLQGVLLEKASESVTETIETPSHSRRPTRGSDDVLQDERQQGTSVSPDDLIALAQQYSSELLQSELERTRINTACFVESIPLDSVPESAKAAYASFRGSMDSPGRDFRGSQNIGPASFSKHRRR
;
A
#
# COMPACT_ATOMS: atom_id res chain seq x y z
N MET A 1 -47.00 10.30 10.91
CA MET A 1 -46.96 10.91 9.56
C MET A 1 -46.91 12.44 9.63
N LEU A 2 -47.91 13.14 10.18
CA LEU A 2 -47.89 14.61 10.24
C LEU A 2 -46.78 15.18 11.14
N GLN A 3 -46.50 14.52 12.27
CA GLN A 3 -45.45 14.90 13.21
C GLN A 3 -44.04 14.61 12.68
N SER A 4 -43.87 13.54 11.89
CA SER A 4 -42.61 13.24 11.20
C SER A 4 -42.34 14.24 10.07
N THR A 5 -43.38 14.67 9.36
CA THR A 5 -43.25 15.71 8.31
C THR A 5 -42.95 17.09 8.90
N LEU A 6 -43.59 17.46 10.02
CA LEU A 6 -43.29 18.71 10.73
C LEU A 6 -41.86 18.73 11.28
N SER A 7 -41.39 17.63 11.85
CA SER A 7 -40.01 17.52 12.35
C SER A 7 -38.97 17.55 11.22
N ALA A 8 -39.27 16.94 10.07
CA ALA A 8 -38.41 17.03 8.89
C ALA A 8 -38.34 18.46 8.34
N TYR A 9 -39.48 19.17 8.29
CA TYR A 9 -39.53 20.57 7.86
C TYR A 9 -38.82 21.52 8.84
N GLU A 10 -38.99 21.31 10.15
CA GLU A 10 -38.26 22.06 11.17
C GLU A 10 -36.75 21.85 11.05
N SER A 11 -36.31 20.62 10.83
CA SER A 11 -34.91 20.28 10.57
C SER A 11 -34.37 20.98 9.31
N GLU A 12 -35.10 20.92 8.19
CA GLU A 12 -34.76 21.60 6.93
C GLU A 12 -34.64 23.12 7.10
N VAL A 13 -35.59 23.75 7.79
CA VAL A 13 -35.56 25.19 8.06
C VAL A 13 -34.38 25.56 8.96
N GLN A 14 -34.13 24.79 10.02
CA GLN A 14 -32.97 25.03 10.90
C GLN A 14 -31.64 24.81 10.16
N ASN A 15 -31.56 23.82 9.28
CA ASN A 15 -30.38 23.57 8.45
C ASN A 15 -30.16 24.71 7.46
N THR A 16 -31.20 25.18 6.76
CA THR A 16 -31.07 26.32 5.83
C THR A 16 -30.67 27.62 6.52
N PHE A 17 -31.17 27.89 7.73
CA PHE A 17 -30.69 29.05 8.51
C PHE A 17 -29.26 28.88 8.99
N ARG A 18 -28.85 27.68 9.40
CA ARG A 18 -27.44 27.38 9.72
C ARG A 18 -26.53 27.55 8.50
N ASP A 19 -26.94 27.03 7.35
CA ASP A 19 -26.20 27.14 6.09
C ASP A 19 -26.04 28.61 5.65
N LEU A 20 -27.08 29.42 5.84
CA LEU A 20 -27.03 30.86 5.61
C LEU A 20 -26.07 31.56 6.58
N GLU A 21 -26.12 31.20 7.87
CA GLU A 21 -25.21 31.74 8.88
C GLU A 21 -23.74 31.35 8.61
N GLU A 22 -23.49 30.11 8.17
CA GLU A 22 -22.16 29.63 7.79
C GLU A 22 -21.64 30.31 6.51
N SER A 23 -22.51 30.51 5.52
CA SER A 23 -22.17 31.22 4.27
C SER A 23 -21.73 32.67 4.51
N ASN A 24 -22.31 33.31 5.53
CA ASN A 24 -22.01 34.69 5.92
C ASN A 24 -20.59 34.86 6.50
N ILE A 25 -19.94 33.78 6.98
CA ILE A 25 -18.58 33.82 7.54
C ILE A 25 -17.54 34.13 6.44
N ILE A 26 -17.80 33.63 5.23
CA ILE A 26 -16.95 33.84 4.03
C ILE A 26 -17.15 35.25 3.47
N CYS A 27 -18.28 35.89 3.77
CA CYS A 27 -18.57 37.20 3.21
C CYS A 27 -17.60 38.28 3.73
N PRO A 28 -17.10 39.14 2.82
CA PRO A 28 -16.06 40.12 3.17
C PRO A 28 -16.50 41.12 4.23
N TYR A 29 -17.81 41.39 4.36
CA TYR A 29 -18.32 42.38 5.31
C TYR A 29 -18.01 42.05 6.79
N MET A 30 -17.89 40.78 7.17
CA MET A 30 -17.53 40.41 8.55
C MET A 30 -16.06 40.71 8.83
N SER A 31 -15.16 40.33 7.92
CA SER A 31 -13.74 40.68 7.98
C SER A 31 -13.53 42.20 7.95
N ASP A 32 -14.28 42.90 7.10
CA ASP A 32 -14.19 44.36 6.96
C ASP A 32 -14.71 45.09 8.19
N ALA A 33 -15.79 44.61 8.82
CA ALA A 33 -16.28 45.16 10.09
C ALA A 33 -15.20 45.07 11.19
N ILE A 34 -14.51 43.94 11.29
CA ILE A 34 -13.39 43.77 12.24
C ILE A 34 -12.24 44.73 11.93
N LYS A 35 -11.90 44.92 10.64
CA LYS A 35 -10.88 45.89 10.22
C LYS A 35 -11.29 47.32 10.57
N GLU A 36 -12.54 47.70 10.39
CA GLU A 36 -13.04 49.03 10.76
C GLU A 36 -13.02 49.24 12.28
N ILE A 37 -13.35 48.22 13.08
CA ILE A 37 -13.19 48.26 14.54
C ILE A 37 -11.71 48.45 14.90
N SER A 38 -10.79 47.70 14.26
CA SER A 38 -9.35 47.85 14.48
C SER A 38 -8.83 49.25 14.14
N LYS A 39 -9.33 49.87 13.05
CA LYS A 39 -8.99 51.26 12.70
C LYS A 39 -9.53 52.24 13.72
N ALA A 40 -10.74 52.00 14.24
CA ALA A 40 -11.33 52.81 15.29
C ALA A 40 -10.49 52.73 16.58
N CYS A 41 -10.01 51.54 16.99
CA CYS A 41 -9.09 51.39 18.12
C CYS A 41 -7.84 52.26 17.97
N GLN A 42 -7.16 52.16 16.82
CA GLN A 42 -5.95 52.97 16.53
C GLN A 42 -6.22 54.48 16.57
N ALA A 43 -7.36 54.91 16.04
CA ALA A 43 -7.74 56.32 16.03
C ALA A 43 -8.08 56.87 17.43
N PHE A 44 -8.62 56.02 18.32
CA PHE A 44 -8.89 56.37 19.71
C PHE A 44 -7.62 56.41 20.56
N GLU A 45 -6.69 55.45 20.37
CA GLU A 45 -5.38 55.46 21.04
C GLU A 45 -4.55 56.71 20.69
N ALA A 46 -4.63 57.18 19.44
CA ALA A 46 -3.88 58.37 18.99
C ALA A 46 -4.38 59.70 19.59
N LYS A 47 -5.56 59.72 20.23
CA LYS A 47 -6.14 60.93 20.81
C LYS A 47 -5.91 60.98 22.32
N GLU A 48 -5.08 61.92 22.77
CA GLU A 48 -4.81 62.16 24.21
C GLU A 48 -6.07 62.51 25.05
N SER A 49 -7.15 62.93 24.39
CA SER A 49 -8.43 63.29 25.03
C SER A 49 -9.39 62.10 25.21
N ALA A 50 -9.06 60.91 24.70
CA ALA A 50 -9.90 59.74 24.80
C ALA A 50 -9.89 59.18 26.24
N PRO A 51 -11.07 58.91 26.86
CA PRO A 51 -11.11 58.25 28.16
C PRO A 51 -10.48 56.86 28.07
N SER A 52 -9.58 56.53 29.00
CA SER A 52 -8.91 55.21 29.05
C SER A 52 -9.91 54.04 29.06
N VAL A 53 -11.02 54.20 29.79
CA VAL A 53 -12.12 53.21 29.85
C VAL A 53 -12.73 52.93 28.46
N ALA A 54 -12.86 53.95 27.61
CA ALA A 54 -13.41 53.79 26.26
C ALA A 54 -12.42 53.07 25.34
N VAL A 55 -11.12 53.37 25.47
CA VAL A 55 -10.04 52.67 24.75
C VAL A 55 -10.04 51.19 25.13
N THR A 56 -10.00 50.87 26.42
CA THR A 56 -10.04 49.47 26.91
C THR A 56 -11.29 48.72 26.46
N ALA A 57 -12.47 49.35 26.52
CA ALA A 57 -13.72 48.73 26.07
C ALA A 57 -13.70 48.39 24.57
N LEU A 58 -13.13 49.27 23.73
CA LEU A 58 -13.06 49.07 22.28
C LEU A 58 -12.05 47.98 21.90
N HIS A 59 -10.91 47.90 22.60
CA HIS A 59 -9.94 46.81 22.42
C HIS A 59 -10.51 45.46 22.86
N ASN A 60 -11.25 45.40 23.97
CA ASN A 60 -11.94 44.19 24.40
C ASN A 60 -12.98 43.75 23.35
N LEU A 61 -13.75 44.69 22.82
CA LEU A 61 -14.70 44.40 21.73
C LEU A 61 -13.98 43.85 20.49
N GLN A 62 -12.87 44.47 20.07
CA GLN A 62 -12.07 44.00 18.95
C GLN A 62 -11.59 42.56 19.18
N SER A 63 -11.04 42.28 20.36
CA SER A 63 -10.51 40.96 20.71
C SER A 63 -11.60 39.89 20.68
N GLU A 64 -12.73 40.14 21.33
CA GLU A 64 -13.85 39.19 21.39
C GLU A 64 -14.48 38.94 20.01
N VAL A 65 -14.74 39.99 19.23
CA VAL A 65 -15.31 39.82 17.88
C VAL A 65 -14.35 39.05 16.98
N THR A 66 -13.03 39.31 17.09
CA THR A 66 -12.01 38.59 16.33
C THR A 66 -11.93 37.12 16.74
N LYS A 67 -11.96 36.84 18.05
CA LYS A 67 -12.01 35.47 18.60
C LYS A 67 -13.21 34.71 18.05
N VAL A 68 -14.40 35.29 18.14
CA VAL A 68 -15.64 34.67 17.64
C VAL A 68 -15.55 34.40 16.14
N TYR A 69 -15.01 35.34 15.35
CA TYR A 69 -14.86 35.17 13.92
C TYR A 69 -13.88 34.04 13.55
N ILE A 70 -12.73 33.95 14.23
CA ILE A 70 -11.76 32.87 14.02
C ILE A 70 -12.38 31.51 14.38
N LEU A 71 -13.07 31.40 15.51
CA LEU A 71 -13.73 30.15 15.90
C LEU A 71 -14.83 29.74 14.92
N ARG A 72 -15.57 30.71 14.36
CA ARG A 72 -16.54 30.48 13.29
C ARG A 72 -15.87 29.97 12.01
N LEU A 73 -14.73 30.53 11.61
CA LEU A 73 -13.93 30.02 10.48
C LEU A 73 -13.47 28.57 10.70
N CYS A 74 -13.02 28.24 11.92
CA CYS A 74 -12.67 26.85 12.26
C CYS A 74 -13.86 25.90 12.17
N SER A 75 -15.06 26.34 12.54
CA SER A 75 -16.29 25.56 12.38
C SER A 75 -16.61 25.34 10.91
N TRP A 76 -16.64 26.42 10.12
CA TRP A 76 -16.89 26.39 8.68
C TRP A 76 -15.91 25.48 7.93
N MET A 77 -14.62 25.58 8.29
CA MET A 77 -13.58 24.73 7.73
C MET A 77 -13.91 23.25 7.92
N ARG A 78 -14.27 22.84 9.15
CA ARG A 78 -14.65 21.45 9.47
C ARG A 78 -15.87 20.99 8.69
N THR A 79 -16.98 21.74 8.76
CA THR A 79 -18.25 21.36 8.12
C THR A 79 -18.12 21.27 6.59
N THR A 80 -17.38 22.19 5.99
CA THR A 80 -17.15 22.19 4.54
C THR A 80 -16.25 21.03 4.12
N THR A 81 -15.19 20.72 4.88
CA THR A 81 -14.32 19.57 4.57
C THR A 81 -15.04 18.23 4.69
N GLU A 82 -15.96 18.11 5.65
CA GLU A 82 -16.81 16.91 5.80
C GLU A 82 -17.78 16.79 4.62
N LYS A 83 -18.44 17.88 4.23
CA LYS A 83 -19.39 17.89 3.11
C LYS A 83 -18.74 17.50 1.77
N ILE A 84 -17.52 17.97 1.47
CA ILE A 84 -16.87 17.59 0.21
C ILE A 84 -16.42 16.13 0.20
N SER A 85 -16.14 15.54 1.37
CA SER A 85 -15.67 14.16 1.47
C SER A 85 -16.68 13.12 0.99
N THR A 86 -17.97 13.49 0.91
CA THR A 86 -19.02 12.61 0.39
C THR A 86 -19.30 12.79 -1.11
N ASP A 87 -18.65 13.75 -1.77
CA ASP A 87 -18.87 14.10 -3.19
C ASP A 87 -17.65 13.70 -4.03
N GLU A 88 -17.40 12.39 -4.14
CA GLU A 88 -16.30 11.85 -4.92
C GLU A 88 -16.72 11.63 -6.39
N SER A 89 -15.91 12.20 -7.29
CA SER A 89 -16.12 12.14 -8.74
C SER A 89 -15.54 10.88 -9.38
N TRP A 90 -14.54 10.27 -8.73
CA TRP A 90 -13.74 9.16 -9.25
C TRP A 90 -13.01 9.48 -10.56
N VAL A 91 -12.83 10.76 -10.87
CA VAL A 91 -12.10 11.21 -12.06
C VAL A 91 -10.66 11.59 -11.66
N PRO A 92 -9.62 10.96 -12.24
CA PRO A 92 -8.24 11.34 -11.98
C PRO A 92 -7.95 12.76 -12.50
N VAL A 93 -7.26 13.56 -11.69
CA VAL A 93 -6.78 14.87 -12.11
C VAL A 93 -5.54 14.76 -12.99
N SER A 94 -5.27 15.81 -13.77
CA SER A 94 -4.09 15.86 -14.63
C SER A 94 -2.79 15.96 -13.82
N ILE A 95 -1.67 15.53 -14.41
CA ILE A 95 -0.32 15.62 -13.81
C ILE A 95 0.02 17.07 -13.41
N LEU A 96 -0.49 18.07 -14.14
CA LEU A 96 -0.26 19.47 -13.84
C LEU A 96 -1.00 19.92 -12.58
N GLU A 97 -2.25 19.50 -12.40
CA GLU A 97 -3.07 19.86 -11.23
C GLU A 97 -2.51 19.28 -9.93
N ARG A 98 -1.95 18.06 -9.99
CA ARG A 98 -1.26 17.42 -8.87
C ARG A 98 0.22 17.80 -8.74
N ASN A 99 0.67 18.89 -9.37
CA ASN A 99 2.06 19.38 -9.28
C ASN A 99 3.15 18.34 -9.61
N ARG A 100 2.89 17.45 -10.58
CA ARG A 100 3.77 16.33 -10.97
C ARG A 100 4.00 15.28 -9.87
N SER A 101 3.14 15.25 -8.86
CA SER A 101 3.06 14.15 -7.90
C SER A 101 3.01 12.80 -8.62
N PRO A 102 3.64 11.74 -8.09
CA PRO A 102 3.50 10.38 -8.62
C PRO A 102 2.12 9.75 -8.30
N TYR A 103 1.35 10.29 -7.35
CA TYR A 103 0.03 9.80 -6.93
C TYR A 103 -1.09 10.18 -7.92
N THR A 104 -1.82 9.20 -8.46
CA THR A 104 -2.99 9.49 -9.31
C THR A 104 -4.19 9.75 -8.41
N ILE A 105 -4.49 11.03 -8.16
CA ILE A 105 -5.51 11.48 -7.21
C ILE A 105 -6.78 11.96 -7.91
N SER A 106 -7.88 12.02 -7.17
CA SER A 106 -9.09 12.72 -7.59
C SER A 106 -9.00 14.22 -7.29
N SER A 107 -10.04 14.99 -7.61
CA SER A 107 -10.13 16.42 -7.25
C SER A 107 -10.26 16.66 -5.75
N LEU A 108 -10.59 15.62 -4.98
CA LEU A 108 -10.98 15.74 -3.57
C LEU A 108 -9.86 16.29 -2.67
N PRO A 109 -8.60 15.79 -2.72
CA PRO A 109 -7.50 16.39 -1.94
C PRO A 109 -7.20 17.85 -2.32
N LEU A 110 -7.43 18.25 -3.58
CA LEU A 110 -7.21 19.62 -4.04
C LEU A 110 -8.32 20.58 -3.54
N ALA A 111 -9.57 20.10 -3.52
CA ALA A 111 -10.68 20.83 -2.92
C ALA A 111 -10.45 21.03 -1.41
N PHE A 112 -10.04 19.98 -0.71
CA PHE A 112 -9.65 20.04 0.70
C PHE A 112 -8.54 21.08 0.93
N ARG A 113 -7.43 21.00 0.16
CA ARG A 113 -6.33 21.97 0.22
C ARG A 113 -6.83 23.41 0.08
N SER A 114 -7.75 23.66 -0.85
CA SER A 114 -8.29 24.99 -1.12
C SER A 114 -9.06 25.56 0.08
N ILE A 115 -9.91 24.75 0.73
CA ILE A 115 -10.69 25.15 1.91
C ILE A 115 -9.78 25.49 3.10
N ILE A 116 -8.83 24.60 3.40
CA ILE A 116 -7.88 24.81 4.50
C ILE A 116 -7.02 26.05 4.25
N THR A 117 -6.49 26.18 3.02
CA THR A 117 -5.65 27.30 2.60
C THR A 117 -6.39 28.63 2.76
N PHE A 118 -7.63 28.72 2.30
CA PHE A 118 -8.47 29.90 2.42
C PHE A 118 -8.73 30.26 3.89
N SER A 119 -9.15 29.29 4.70
CA SER A 119 -9.42 29.50 6.13
C SER A 119 -8.19 30.04 6.86
N MET A 120 -7.04 29.44 6.60
CA MET A 120 -5.78 29.81 7.24
C MET A 120 -5.30 31.21 6.82
N ASP A 121 -5.57 31.64 5.58
CA ASP A 121 -5.27 33.01 5.14
C ASP A 121 -6.15 34.04 5.86
N GLN A 122 -7.45 33.77 5.99
CA GLN A 122 -8.36 34.64 6.75
C GLN A 122 -7.96 34.73 8.22
N ILE A 123 -7.65 33.59 8.84
CA ILE A 123 -7.18 33.52 10.22
C ILE A 123 -5.88 34.32 10.40
N ASN A 124 -4.91 34.18 9.49
CA ASN A 124 -3.65 34.92 9.52
C ASN A 124 -3.87 36.44 9.46
N LEU A 125 -4.78 36.92 8.59
CA LEU A 125 -5.13 38.34 8.50
C LEU A 125 -5.69 38.87 9.83
N MET A 126 -6.53 38.09 10.51
CA MET A 126 -7.16 38.48 11.77
C MET A 126 -6.17 38.49 12.94
N ILE A 127 -5.29 37.49 13.02
CA ILE A 127 -4.27 37.36 14.08
C ILE A 127 -3.27 38.50 14.07
N GLN A 128 -2.90 39.02 12.90
CA GLN A 128 -1.95 40.14 12.82
C GLN A 128 -2.45 41.37 13.61
N SER A 129 -3.76 41.59 13.65
CA SER A 129 -4.35 42.68 14.43
C SER A 129 -4.24 42.44 15.94
N LEU A 130 -4.49 41.20 16.39
CA LEU A 130 -4.43 40.80 17.80
C LEU A 130 -3.00 40.72 18.34
N ARG A 131 -2.02 40.29 17.54
CA ARG A 131 -0.62 40.15 17.96
C ARG A 131 0.01 41.47 18.39
N ASN A 132 -0.30 42.55 17.68
CA ASN A 132 0.21 43.87 18.03
C ASN A 132 -0.32 44.34 19.39
N GLU A 133 -1.54 43.93 19.73
CA GLU A 133 -2.20 44.29 20.98
C GLU A 133 -1.83 43.37 22.15
N ALA A 134 -1.60 42.08 21.87
CA ALA A 134 -1.13 41.10 22.86
C ALA A 134 0.24 41.48 23.45
N MET A 135 1.09 42.23 22.73
CA MET A 135 2.35 42.75 23.28
C MET A 135 2.14 43.80 24.39
N LYS A 136 0.95 44.39 24.49
CA LYS A 136 0.62 45.45 25.45
C LYS A 136 -0.23 44.96 26.63
N SER A 137 -0.89 43.79 26.51
CA SER A 137 -1.87 43.29 27.47
C SER A 137 -1.76 41.78 27.69
N GLU A 138 -1.60 41.38 28.96
CA GLU A 138 -1.51 39.97 29.37
C GLU A 138 -2.82 39.21 29.12
N ASP A 139 -3.97 39.85 29.35
CA ASP A 139 -5.28 39.21 29.14
C ASP A 139 -5.49 38.87 27.65
N ILE A 140 -5.08 39.77 26.75
CA ILE A 140 -5.17 39.56 25.30
C ILE A 140 -4.15 38.51 24.84
N PHE A 141 -2.99 38.44 25.49
CA PHE A 141 -2.01 37.38 25.25
C PHE A 141 -2.56 36.00 25.62
N MET A 142 -3.23 35.86 26.76
CA MET A 142 -3.90 34.61 27.16
C MET A 142 -5.01 34.23 26.17
N GLN A 143 -5.82 35.19 25.73
CA GLN A 143 -6.83 34.94 24.69
C GLN A 143 -6.21 34.47 23.37
N LEU A 144 -5.08 35.05 22.98
CA LEU A 144 -4.37 34.65 21.75
C LEU A 144 -3.87 33.21 21.83
N GLN A 145 -3.40 32.76 23.01
CA GLN A 145 -3.01 31.36 23.23
C GLN A 145 -4.20 30.40 23.13
N GLU A 146 -5.35 30.76 23.71
CA GLU A 146 -6.58 29.97 23.62
C GLU A 146 -7.07 29.83 22.16
N ILE A 147 -6.99 30.92 21.39
CA ILE A 147 -7.30 30.92 19.96
C ILE A 147 -6.32 30.03 19.21
N GLN A 148 -5.02 30.14 19.49
CA GLN A 148 -3.98 29.32 18.85
C GLN A 148 -4.28 27.83 19.05
N GLU A 149 -4.55 27.40 20.28
CA GLU A 149 -4.84 26.00 20.58
C GLU A 149 -6.13 25.53 19.91
N SER A 150 -7.17 26.37 19.90
CA SER A 150 -8.43 26.07 19.20
C SER A 150 -8.24 25.89 17.70
N VAL A 151 -7.42 26.75 17.06
CA VAL A 151 -7.10 26.65 15.64
C VAL A 151 -6.24 25.42 15.36
N ARG A 152 -5.25 25.12 16.21
CA ARG A 152 -4.42 23.90 16.12
C ARG A 152 -5.28 22.64 16.09
N LEU A 153 -6.15 22.48 17.09
CA LEU A 153 -7.03 21.33 17.20
C LEU A 153 -8.01 21.24 16.03
N ALA A 154 -8.62 22.36 15.60
CA ALA A 154 -9.52 22.36 14.47
C ALA A 154 -8.82 21.95 13.17
N PHE A 155 -7.61 22.46 12.94
CA PHE A 155 -6.78 22.14 11.77
C PHE A 155 -6.38 20.65 11.73
N LEU A 156 -5.83 20.13 12.82
CA LEU A 156 -5.43 18.72 12.90
C LEU A 156 -6.62 17.77 12.76
N ASN A 157 -7.75 18.10 13.39
CA ASN A 157 -8.97 17.31 13.27
C ASN A 157 -9.54 17.34 11.84
N CYS A 158 -9.43 18.44 11.09
CA CYS A 158 -9.85 18.44 9.68
C CYS A 158 -9.04 17.44 8.85
N LEU A 159 -7.72 17.43 9.04
CA LEU A 159 -6.81 16.51 8.35
C LEU A 159 -7.11 15.05 8.69
N LEU A 160 -7.24 14.73 9.98
CA LEU A 160 -7.56 13.39 10.45
C LEU A 160 -8.94 12.92 10.00
N ASN A 161 -9.97 13.77 10.13
CA ASN A 161 -11.32 13.42 9.71
C ASN A 161 -11.39 13.19 8.21
N PHE A 162 -10.75 14.05 7.41
CA PHE A 162 -10.74 13.89 5.96
C PHE A 162 -10.06 12.58 5.53
N ALA A 163 -8.91 12.24 6.11
CA ALA A 163 -8.27 10.94 5.87
C ALA A 163 -9.13 9.77 6.35
N GLY A 164 -9.79 9.91 7.51
CA GLY A 164 -10.73 8.92 8.03
C GLY A 164 -11.91 8.66 7.10
N GLN A 165 -12.45 9.69 6.46
CA GLN A 165 -13.52 9.55 5.47
C GLN A 165 -13.04 8.87 4.18
N LEU A 166 -11.82 9.14 3.73
CA LEU A 166 -11.20 8.40 2.63
C LEU A 166 -11.07 6.92 2.99
N GLY A 167 -10.56 6.60 4.19
CA GLY A 167 -10.48 5.22 4.68
C GLY A 167 -11.85 4.54 4.77
N HIS A 168 -12.86 5.25 5.27
CA HIS A 168 -14.23 4.73 5.32
C HIS A 168 -14.79 4.44 3.92
N THR A 169 -14.53 5.33 2.95
CA THR A 169 -14.91 5.13 1.55
C THR A 169 -14.26 3.88 0.98
N GLY A 170 -12.97 3.65 1.27
CA GLY A 170 -12.28 2.41 0.90
C GLY A 170 -12.99 1.16 1.44
N ASN A 171 -13.35 1.16 2.72
CA ASN A 171 -14.05 0.03 3.35
C ASN A 171 -15.43 -0.22 2.73
N GLN A 172 -16.17 0.86 2.40
CA GLN A 172 -17.49 0.76 1.78
C GLN A 172 -17.43 0.12 0.39
N LEU A 173 -16.42 0.45 -0.43
CA LEU A 173 -16.24 -0.13 -1.76
C LEU A 173 -16.06 -1.65 -1.71
N LEU A 174 -15.35 -2.14 -0.71
CA LEU A 174 -15.15 -3.58 -0.52
C LEU A 174 -16.45 -4.30 -0.11
N ASP A 175 -17.24 -3.69 0.77
CA ASP A 175 -18.54 -4.23 1.18
C ASP A 175 -19.53 -4.31 0.00
N GLU A 176 -19.54 -3.29 -0.86
CA GLU A 176 -20.34 -3.29 -2.09
C GLU A 176 -19.86 -4.40 -3.05
N TYR A 177 -18.55 -4.52 -3.28
CA TYR A 177 -17.98 -5.57 -4.13
C TYR A 177 -18.28 -6.99 -3.63
N ASN A 178 -18.13 -7.24 -2.33
CA ASN A 178 -18.43 -8.54 -1.73
C ASN A 178 -19.91 -8.89 -1.87
N ARG A 179 -20.80 -7.90 -1.71
CA ARG A 179 -22.25 -8.08 -1.87
C ARG A 179 -22.63 -8.35 -3.33
N GLU A 180 -22.04 -7.64 -4.28
CA GLU A 180 -22.25 -7.87 -5.72
C GLU A 180 -21.73 -9.26 -6.14
N SER A 181 -20.55 -9.65 -5.69
CA SER A 181 -19.98 -10.99 -5.94
C SER A 181 -20.89 -12.13 -5.42
N LEU A 182 -21.47 -11.95 -4.23
CA LEU A 182 -22.47 -12.87 -3.67
C LEU A 182 -23.80 -12.86 -4.45
N HIS A 183 -24.20 -11.71 -5.01
CA HIS A 183 -25.38 -11.59 -5.85
C HIS A 183 -25.24 -12.30 -7.19
N PHE A 184 -24.05 -12.29 -7.81
CA PHE A 184 -23.79 -13.06 -9.04
C PHE A 184 -23.78 -14.59 -8.80
N GLN A 185 -23.56 -15.05 -7.57
CA GLN A 185 -23.64 -16.47 -7.21
C GLN A 185 -25.08 -16.95 -6.93
N ASN A 186 -26.00 -16.05 -6.55
CA ASN A 186 -27.41 -16.37 -6.31
C ASN A 186 -28.29 -15.72 -7.38
N GLY A 187 -28.64 -16.48 -8.43
CA GLY A 187 -29.31 -16.03 -9.65
C GLY A 187 -30.74 -15.45 -9.54
N HIS A 188 -31.10 -14.75 -8.47
CA HIS A 188 -32.37 -14.03 -8.34
C HIS A 188 -32.24 -12.76 -7.50
N ALA A 189 -32.06 -11.60 -8.15
CA ALA A 189 -32.62 -10.31 -7.73
C ALA A 189 -32.55 -9.29 -8.88
N GLU A 190 -33.60 -8.48 -9.04
CA GLU A 190 -33.70 -7.37 -9.98
C GLU A 190 -32.66 -6.28 -9.66
N PRO A 191 -32.10 -5.59 -10.67
CA PRO A 191 -31.15 -4.51 -10.42
C PRO A 191 -31.92 -3.30 -9.86
N GLU A 192 -31.61 -2.90 -8.62
CA GLU A 192 -31.94 -1.54 -8.16
C GLU A 192 -31.16 -0.56 -9.03
N GLU A 193 -31.88 0.19 -9.87
CA GLU A 193 -31.35 1.29 -10.67
C GLU A 193 -30.76 2.39 -9.75
N LYS A 194 -29.46 2.30 -9.41
CA LYS A 194 -28.66 3.49 -9.12
C LYS A 194 -28.50 4.26 -10.45
N SER A 195 -29.52 5.04 -10.77
CA SER A 195 -29.64 5.86 -11.98
C SER A 195 -28.77 7.11 -11.86
N SER A 196 -27.52 6.97 -12.28
CA SER A 196 -26.69 8.09 -12.74
C SER A 196 -25.61 7.52 -13.65
N ASP A 197 -25.68 7.83 -14.95
CA ASP A 197 -24.60 7.49 -15.87
C ASP A 197 -23.29 8.05 -15.30
N PRO A 198 -22.23 7.23 -15.18
CA PRO A 198 -20.96 7.68 -14.61
C PRO A 198 -20.40 8.82 -15.44
N LEU A 199 -19.82 9.82 -14.76
CA LEU A 199 -19.20 10.96 -15.43
C LEU A 199 -18.14 10.47 -16.44
N PRO A 200 -17.98 11.14 -17.60
CA PRO A 200 -16.95 10.77 -18.56
C PRO A 200 -15.56 10.76 -17.91
N GLY A 201 -14.88 9.60 -17.95
CA GLY A 201 -13.56 9.41 -17.33
C GLY A 201 -13.59 8.97 -15.86
N SER A 202 -14.77 8.77 -15.28
CA SER A 202 -14.94 8.21 -13.93
C SER A 202 -14.51 6.76 -13.88
N ILE A 203 -13.77 6.40 -12.83
CA ILE A 203 -13.38 5.02 -12.56
C ILE A 203 -14.58 4.28 -11.96
N VAL A 204 -15.01 3.22 -12.64
CA VAL A 204 -16.12 2.36 -12.21
C VAL A 204 -15.62 1.05 -11.56
N ASP A 205 -14.41 0.62 -11.89
CA ASP A 205 -13.83 -0.60 -11.34
C ASP A 205 -13.46 -0.43 -9.85
N PRO A 206 -14.00 -1.27 -8.93
CA PRO A 206 -13.79 -1.10 -7.49
C PRO A 206 -12.32 -1.21 -7.06
N HIS A 207 -11.51 -2.05 -7.71
CA HIS A 207 -10.09 -2.17 -7.37
C HIS A 207 -9.31 -0.90 -7.73
N ARG A 208 -9.60 -0.30 -8.88
CA ARG A 208 -9.04 1.00 -9.26
C ARG A 208 -9.56 2.15 -8.40
N GLN A 209 -10.81 2.09 -7.93
CA GLN A 209 -11.33 3.04 -6.95
C GLN A 209 -10.61 2.92 -5.61
N LEU A 210 -10.33 1.71 -5.13
CA LEU A 210 -9.48 1.49 -3.94
C LEU A 210 -8.08 2.09 -4.14
N LEU A 211 -7.45 1.88 -5.29
CA LEU A 211 -6.16 2.50 -5.59
C LEU A 211 -6.22 4.03 -5.62
N MET A 212 -7.32 4.62 -6.10
CA MET A 212 -7.55 6.07 -6.03
C MET A 212 -7.66 6.55 -4.58
N VAL A 213 -8.37 5.82 -3.72
CA VAL A 213 -8.47 6.14 -2.28
C VAL A 213 -7.08 6.08 -1.63
N ILE A 214 -6.33 5.00 -1.85
CA ILE A 214 -4.96 4.83 -1.34
C ILE A 214 -4.07 5.98 -1.83
N SER A 215 -4.18 6.33 -3.10
CA SER A 215 -3.43 7.42 -3.71
C SER A 215 -3.80 8.80 -3.13
N ASN A 216 -5.09 9.05 -2.86
CA ASN A 216 -5.56 10.25 -2.17
C ASN A 216 -4.97 10.35 -0.74
N ILE A 217 -4.94 9.23 0.00
CA ILE A 217 -4.33 9.17 1.34
C ILE A 217 -2.82 9.39 1.26
N GLY A 218 -2.12 8.72 0.35
CA GLY A 218 -0.68 8.86 0.16
C GLY A 218 -0.28 10.29 -0.24
N TYR A 219 -1.04 10.93 -1.13
CA TYR A 219 -0.85 12.35 -1.48
C TYR A 219 -1.10 13.28 -0.29
N LEU A 220 -2.13 13.00 0.52
CA LEU A 220 -2.39 13.74 1.74
C LEU A 220 -1.22 13.63 2.72
N LYS A 221 -0.66 12.43 2.87
CA LYS A 221 0.45 12.11 3.77
C LYS A 221 1.77 12.76 3.34
N ASP A 222 2.19 12.49 2.11
CA ASP A 222 3.54 12.85 1.67
C ASP A 222 3.65 14.33 1.26
N GLU A 223 2.57 14.91 0.71
CA GLU A 223 2.61 16.25 0.14
C GLU A 223 1.77 17.26 0.92
N LEU A 224 0.45 17.05 1.02
CA LEU A 224 -0.44 18.08 1.57
C LEU A 224 -0.25 18.31 3.07
N ALA A 225 -0.01 17.27 3.86
CA ALA A 225 0.20 17.38 5.30
C ALA A 225 1.33 18.37 5.61
N HIS A 226 2.49 18.16 4.98
CA HIS A 226 3.66 19.02 5.13
C HIS A 226 3.39 20.44 4.61
N GLU A 227 2.74 20.59 3.45
CA GLU A 227 2.39 21.90 2.90
C GLU A 227 1.50 22.69 3.87
N LEU A 228 0.38 22.10 4.29
CA LEU A 228 -0.64 22.74 5.11
C LEU A 228 -0.13 22.99 6.53
N TYR A 229 0.61 22.06 7.11
CA TYR A 229 1.22 22.25 8.43
C TYR A 229 2.29 23.33 8.40
N SER A 230 3.10 23.41 7.33
CA SER A 230 4.05 24.51 7.16
C SER A 230 3.34 25.87 7.11
N LYS A 231 2.14 25.93 6.49
CA LYS A 231 1.30 27.14 6.47
C LYS A 231 0.77 27.47 7.86
N TYR A 232 0.24 26.49 8.58
CA TYR A 232 -0.18 26.64 9.98
C TYR A 232 0.96 27.18 10.86
N ARG A 233 2.15 26.59 10.72
CA ARG A 233 3.36 26.98 11.44
C ARG A 233 3.73 28.44 11.17
N ARG A 234 3.76 28.87 9.91
CA ARG A 234 4.06 30.26 9.52
C ARG A 234 3.04 31.26 10.08
N THR A 235 1.78 30.86 10.19
CA THR A 235 0.74 31.71 10.78
C THR A 235 0.99 31.91 12.28
N TRP A 236 1.33 30.86 13.03
CA TRP A 236 1.33 30.87 14.50
C TRP A 236 2.68 30.96 15.20
N GLN A 237 3.72 30.30 14.70
CA GLN A 237 5.02 30.25 15.38
C GLN A 237 5.92 31.43 14.97
N GLN A 238 6.48 32.10 15.97
CA GLN A 238 7.67 32.93 15.79
C GLN A 238 8.93 32.03 15.71
N PRO A 239 10.00 32.43 15.01
CA PRO A 239 11.20 31.63 14.84
C PRO A 239 12.05 31.61 16.11
N ARG A 240 11.53 31.08 17.22
CA ARG A 240 12.30 30.85 18.45
C ARG A 240 12.39 29.36 18.75
N GLY A 241 13.62 28.87 18.69
CA GLY A 241 14.03 27.57 19.21
C GLY A 241 13.72 26.42 18.26
N LYS A 242 14.78 25.85 17.67
CA LYS A 242 14.71 24.50 17.12
C LYS A 242 14.53 23.52 18.30
N ASP A 243 13.74 22.47 18.09
CA ASP A 243 13.88 21.15 18.72
C ASP A 243 12.71 20.59 19.58
N GLU A 244 11.54 21.23 19.72
CA GLU A 244 10.41 20.61 20.48
C GLU A 244 9.11 20.35 19.71
N GLU A 245 8.94 20.85 18.48
CA GLU A 245 7.64 20.79 17.77
C GLU A 245 7.70 19.95 16.49
N ASP A 246 7.58 18.62 16.62
CA ASP A 246 7.14 17.77 15.50
C ASP A 246 6.24 16.60 15.93
N GLY A 247 5.76 16.57 17.18
CA GLY A 247 4.87 15.51 17.67
C GLY A 247 3.55 15.46 16.90
N ASP A 248 2.88 16.61 16.72
CA ASP A 248 1.62 16.70 15.97
C ASP A 248 1.74 16.18 14.53
N MET A 249 2.83 16.53 13.84
CA MET A 249 3.07 16.05 12.48
C MET A 249 3.37 14.55 12.48
N GLN A 250 4.23 14.09 13.39
CA GLN A 250 4.56 12.68 13.49
C GLN A 250 3.32 11.82 13.78
N ASP A 251 2.45 12.27 14.67
CA ASP A 251 1.17 11.60 14.99
C ASP A 251 0.24 11.59 13.77
N LEU A 252 0.20 12.68 13.01
CA LEU A 252 -0.57 12.79 11.77
C LEU A 252 -0.07 11.81 10.70
N ILE A 253 1.23 11.79 10.44
CA ILE A 253 1.86 10.89 9.46
C ILE A 253 1.69 9.43 9.88
N THR A 254 1.78 9.13 11.18
CA THR A 254 1.55 7.78 11.71
C THR A 254 0.09 7.36 11.48
N SER A 255 -0.87 8.25 11.75
CA SER A 255 -2.29 7.99 11.52
C SER A 255 -2.61 7.76 10.03
N PHE A 256 -2.02 8.56 9.14
CA PHE A 256 -2.18 8.40 7.70
C PHE A 256 -1.53 7.13 7.17
N SER A 257 -0.37 6.74 7.70
CA SER A 257 0.29 5.48 7.35
C SER A 257 -0.58 4.28 7.74
N GLY A 258 -1.18 4.31 8.94
CA GLY A 258 -2.11 3.25 9.36
C GLY A 258 -3.36 3.14 8.48
N LEU A 259 -3.92 4.28 8.02
CA LEU A 259 -5.04 4.28 7.09
C LEU A 259 -4.65 3.78 5.68
N GLU A 260 -3.48 4.21 5.18
CA GLU A 260 -2.93 3.73 3.90
C GLU A 260 -2.73 2.21 3.93
N GLU A 261 -2.17 1.68 5.02
CA GLU A 261 -1.97 0.24 5.20
C GLU A 261 -3.29 -0.53 5.26
N ASN A 262 -4.29 0.01 5.96
CA ASN A 262 -5.60 -0.63 6.06
C ASN A 262 -6.30 -0.78 4.70
N VAL A 263 -6.29 0.27 3.87
CA VAL A 263 -6.91 0.21 2.54
C VAL A 263 -6.05 -0.61 1.57
N LEU A 264 -4.72 -0.54 1.69
CA LEU A 264 -3.81 -1.37 0.90
C LEU A 264 -4.01 -2.86 1.18
N GLU A 265 -4.19 -3.25 2.45
CA GLU A 265 -4.45 -4.63 2.86
C GLU A 265 -5.71 -5.19 2.18
N GLN A 266 -6.76 -4.36 2.03
CA GLN A 266 -7.98 -4.76 1.33
C GLN A 266 -7.75 -5.02 -0.15
N TYR A 267 -7.00 -4.11 -0.80
CA TYR A 267 -6.64 -4.27 -2.20
C TYR A 267 -5.79 -5.53 -2.41
N THR A 268 -4.74 -5.72 -1.61
CA THR A 268 -3.85 -6.89 -1.74
C THR A 268 -4.59 -8.18 -1.41
N TRP A 269 -5.45 -8.19 -0.40
CA TRP A 269 -6.28 -9.35 -0.07
C TRP A 269 -7.17 -9.78 -1.24
N ALA A 270 -7.85 -8.83 -1.89
CA ALA A 270 -8.69 -9.10 -3.05
C ALA A 270 -7.87 -9.66 -4.24
N LYS A 271 -6.68 -9.10 -4.49
CA LYS A 271 -5.79 -9.59 -5.56
C LYS A 271 -5.15 -10.95 -5.22
N THR A 272 -4.83 -11.23 -3.95
CA THR A 272 -4.35 -12.56 -3.51
C THR A 272 -5.41 -13.62 -3.74
N ASN A 273 -6.70 -13.32 -3.51
CA ASN A 273 -7.78 -14.26 -3.83
C ASN A 273 -7.86 -14.55 -5.34
N LEU A 274 -7.68 -13.53 -6.19
CA LEU A 274 -7.60 -13.72 -7.64
C LEU A 274 -6.40 -14.59 -8.02
N ILE A 275 -5.23 -14.34 -7.43
CA ILE A 275 -4.02 -15.15 -7.62
C ILE A 275 -4.28 -16.60 -7.18
N ARG A 276 -5.00 -16.82 -6.08
CA ARG A 276 -5.38 -18.17 -5.62
C ARG A 276 -6.24 -18.90 -6.63
N THR A 277 -7.24 -18.25 -7.21
CA THR A 277 -8.06 -18.84 -8.28
C THR A 277 -7.22 -19.26 -9.48
N VAL A 278 -6.29 -18.40 -9.93
CA VAL A 278 -5.41 -18.73 -11.05
C VAL A 278 -4.36 -19.79 -10.65
N GLY A 279 -3.93 -19.80 -9.39
CA GLY A 279 -3.05 -20.82 -8.80
C GLY A 279 -3.67 -22.22 -8.80
N VAL A 280 -4.98 -22.33 -8.54
CA VAL A 280 -5.73 -23.59 -8.70
C VAL A 280 -5.66 -24.07 -10.14
N ASN A 281 -5.88 -23.18 -11.11
CA ASN A 281 -5.78 -23.55 -12.53
C ASN A 281 -4.36 -24.01 -12.90
N TYR A 282 -3.35 -23.32 -12.38
CA TYR A 282 -1.94 -23.62 -12.64
C TYR A 282 -1.48 -24.97 -12.06
N LEU A 283 -1.86 -25.28 -10.81
CA LEU A 283 -1.42 -26.50 -10.11
C LEU A 283 -2.35 -27.70 -10.32
N LEU A 284 -3.67 -27.50 -10.41
CA LEU A 284 -4.65 -28.58 -10.36
C LEU A 284 -5.38 -28.79 -11.70
N GLU A 285 -5.77 -27.71 -12.38
CA GLU A 285 -6.59 -27.81 -13.61
C GLU A 285 -5.78 -27.72 -14.91
N GLY A 286 -4.46 -27.55 -14.83
CA GLY A 286 -3.55 -27.35 -15.96
C GLY A 286 -3.31 -28.57 -16.85
N GLY A 287 -4.15 -29.61 -16.73
CA GLY A 287 -4.10 -30.81 -17.57
C GLY A 287 -2.92 -31.75 -17.30
N ILE A 288 -2.19 -31.57 -16.19
CA ILE A 288 -1.07 -32.43 -15.81
C ILE A 288 -1.47 -33.33 -14.65
N GLN A 289 -1.21 -34.63 -14.82
CA GLN A 289 -1.22 -35.59 -13.72
C GLN A 289 0.20 -35.67 -13.17
N TRP A 290 0.43 -35.14 -11.97
CA TRP A 290 1.77 -35.01 -11.39
C TRP A 290 2.51 -36.34 -11.16
N GLY A 291 1.77 -37.45 -11.04
CA GLY A 291 2.34 -38.80 -10.96
C GLY A 291 2.63 -39.48 -12.30
N ALA A 292 2.31 -38.81 -13.42
CA ALA A 292 2.58 -39.29 -14.79
C ALA A 292 2.86 -38.08 -15.71
N ALA A 293 3.72 -37.18 -15.24
CA ALA A 293 3.98 -35.92 -15.91
C ALA A 293 4.76 -36.14 -17.22
N PRO A 294 4.44 -35.37 -18.28
CA PRO A 294 5.19 -35.44 -19.53
C PRO A 294 6.65 -34.99 -19.31
N THR A 295 7.53 -35.37 -20.22
CA THR A 295 8.92 -34.90 -20.23
C THR A 295 8.98 -33.37 -20.22
N VAL A 296 9.85 -32.80 -19.37
CA VAL A 296 10.05 -31.35 -19.26
C VAL A 296 10.55 -30.78 -20.58
N LYS A 297 9.86 -29.76 -21.10
CA LYS A 297 10.17 -29.11 -22.40
C LYS A 297 10.33 -27.60 -22.31
N GLY A 298 9.94 -26.98 -21.20
CA GLY A 298 9.88 -25.54 -21.02
C GLY A 298 8.82 -25.16 -19.99
N VAL A 299 8.56 -23.86 -19.85
CA VAL A 299 7.57 -23.32 -18.91
C VAL A 299 6.17 -23.45 -19.53
N ARG A 300 5.21 -23.99 -18.78
CA ARG A 300 3.83 -24.19 -19.28
C ARG A 300 3.11 -22.87 -19.49
N ASP A 301 2.15 -22.85 -20.42
CA ASP A 301 1.30 -21.69 -20.65
C ASP A 301 0.52 -21.30 -19.39
N ALA A 302 0.09 -22.27 -18.57
CA ALA A 302 -0.57 -22.01 -17.29
C ALA A 302 0.30 -21.18 -16.31
N ALA A 303 1.64 -21.37 -16.32
CA ALA A 303 2.55 -20.56 -15.52
C ALA A 303 2.67 -19.13 -16.07
N VAL A 304 2.64 -18.97 -17.40
CA VAL A 304 2.65 -17.66 -18.07
C VAL A 304 1.34 -16.92 -17.82
N GLU A 305 0.20 -17.60 -17.85
CA GLU A 305 -1.12 -17.04 -17.54
C GLU A 305 -1.21 -16.55 -16.08
N LEU A 306 -0.66 -17.33 -15.14
CA LEU A 306 -0.53 -16.88 -13.75
C LEU A 306 0.28 -15.59 -13.66
N LEU A 307 1.40 -15.52 -14.38
CA LEU A 307 2.24 -14.33 -14.39
C LEU A 307 1.55 -13.12 -15.03
N HIS A 308 0.72 -13.33 -16.07
CA HIS A 308 -0.08 -12.25 -16.66
C HIS A 308 -1.04 -11.60 -15.65
N THR A 309 -1.52 -12.36 -14.66
CA THR A 309 -2.33 -11.80 -13.57
C THR A 309 -1.53 -10.78 -12.77
N LEU A 310 -0.26 -11.08 -12.42
CA LEU A 310 0.63 -10.14 -11.74
C LEU A 310 1.02 -8.96 -12.64
N VAL A 311 1.20 -9.16 -13.95
CA VAL A 311 1.47 -8.08 -14.92
C VAL A 311 0.30 -7.10 -14.98
N ALA A 312 -0.94 -7.62 -15.00
CA ALA A 312 -2.14 -6.80 -14.96
C ALA A 312 -2.20 -5.98 -13.66
N VAL A 313 -1.90 -6.59 -12.52
CA VAL A 313 -1.84 -5.88 -11.23
C VAL A 313 -0.74 -4.83 -11.23
N HIS A 314 0.46 -5.14 -11.74
CA HIS A 314 1.54 -4.15 -11.89
C HIS A 314 1.06 -2.94 -12.69
N ALA A 315 0.45 -3.15 -13.86
CA ALA A 315 -0.03 -2.05 -14.70
C ALA A 315 -1.10 -1.20 -13.99
N GLU A 316 -2.01 -1.85 -13.26
CA GLU A 316 -3.07 -1.20 -12.49
C GLU A 316 -2.49 -0.32 -11.37
N VAL A 317 -1.58 -0.86 -10.57
CA VAL A 317 -0.94 -0.13 -9.46
C VAL A 317 -0.01 0.97 -9.98
N PHE A 318 0.75 0.71 -11.05
CA PHE A 318 1.62 1.71 -11.67
C PHE A 318 0.81 2.92 -12.16
N ALA A 319 -0.39 2.69 -12.69
CA ALA A 319 -1.29 3.76 -13.13
C ALA A 319 -2.04 4.44 -11.98
N GLY A 320 -2.45 3.69 -10.95
CA GLY A 320 -3.30 4.18 -9.86
C GLY A 320 -2.53 4.73 -8.63
N CYS A 321 -1.49 4.04 -8.18
CA CYS A 321 -0.72 4.42 -6.99
C CYS A 321 0.75 3.97 -7.12
N LYS A 322 1.47 4.60 -8.07
CA LYS A 322 2.88 4.25 -8.38
C LYS A 322 3.81 4.17 -7.16
N PRO A 323 3.74 5.07 -6.15
CA PRO A 323 4.65 5.02 -4.99
C PRO A 323 4.57 3.72 -4.18
N LEU A 324 3.45 3.01 -4.22
CA LEU A 324 3.24 1.77 -3.47
C LEU A 324 3.43 0.51 -4.32
N LEU A 325 3.91 0.63 -5.56
CA LEU A 325 4.07 -0.50 -6.48
C LEU A 325 4.94 -1.62 -5.88
N ASP A 326 6.12 -1.29 -5.37
CA ASP A 326 7.07 -2.28 -4.84
C ASP A 326 6.49 -2.97 -3.59
N LYS A 327 5.87 -2.20 -2.68
CA LYS A 327 5.21 -2.75 -1.49
C LYS A 327 4.06 -3.68 -1.88
N THR A 328 3.23 -3.26 -2.83
CA THR A 328 2.07 -4.03 -3.29
C THR A 328 2.49 -5.35 -3.93
N LEU A 329 3.44 -5.31 -4.87
CA LEU A 329 3.93 -6.52 -5.53
C LEU A 329 4.70 -7.43 -4.57
N GLY A 330 5.44 -6.89 -3.60
CA GLY A 330 6.07 -7.68 -2.55
C GLY A 330 5.07 -8.52 -1.77
N ILE A 331 3.99 -7.90 -1.28
CA ILE A 331 2.91 -8.60 -0.56
C ILE A 331 2.25 -9.68 -1.44
N LEU A 332 2.04 -9.39 -2.73
CA LEU A 332 1.42 -10.36 -3.64
C LEU A 332 2.33 -11.51 -4.02
N VAL A 333 3.65 -11.30 -4.07
CA VAL A 333 4.63 -12.39 -4.29
C VAL A 333 4.72 -13.28 -3.06
N GLU A 334 4.69 -12.73 -1.84
CA GLU A 334 4.51 -13.51 -0.61
C GLU A 334 3.23 -14.36 -0.67
N GLY A 335 2.09 -13.70 -0.96
CA GLY A 335 0.80 -14.36 -1.09
C GLY A 335 0.76 -15.43 -2.19
N LEU A 336 1.53 -15.28 -3.27
CA LEU A 336 1.68 -16.29 -4.32
C LEU A 336 2.40 -17.54 -3.80
N MET A 337 3.53 -17.37 -3.12
CA MET A 337 4.29 -18.51 -2.56
C MET A 337 3.48 -19.25 -1.50
N ASP A 338 2.80 -18.51 -0.63
CA ASP A 338 1.89 -19.08 0.38
C ASP A 338 0.69 -19.78 -0.25
N THR A 339 0.18 -19.24 -1.36
CA THR A 339 -0.88 -19.88 -2.16
C THR A 339 -0.40 -21.22 -2.72
N PHE A 340 0.80 -21.28 -3.30
CA PHE A 340 1.33 -22.56 -3.81
C PHE A 340 1.53 -23.58 -2.69
N LEU A 341 2.08 -23.15 -1.55
CA LEU A 341 2.28 -24.01 -0.40
C LEU A 341 0.96 -24.53 0.18
N SER A 342 -0.04 -23.65 0.36
CA SER A 342 -1.36 -24.04 0.85
C SER A 342 -2.10 -24.96 -0.11
N LEU A 343 -2.09 -24.67 -1.43
CA LEU A 343 -2.71 -25.54 -2.43
C LEU A 343 -2.06 -26.92 -2.50
N PHE A 344 -0.74 -26.99 -2.34
CA PHE A 344 -0.03 -28.26 -2.26
C PHE A 344 -0.50 -29.08 -1.05
N HIS A 345 -0.51 -28.48 0.15
CA HIS A 345 -0.96 -29.17 1.36
C HIS A 345 -2.44 -29.56 1.32
N GLU A 346 -3.31 -28.70 0.80
CA GLU A 346 -4.76 -28.96 0.68
C GLU A 346 -5.08 -30.14 -0.25
N ASN A 347 -4.18 -30.45 -1.20
CA ASN A 347 -4.39 -31.47 -2.23
C ASN A 347 -3.32 -32.57 -2.22
N GLN A 348 -2.55 -32.68 -1.14
CA GLN A 348 -1.48 -33.67 -0.97
C GLN A 348 -1.97 -35.11 -1.15
N ASP A 349 -3.20 -35.40 -0.70
CA ASP A 349 -3.78 -36.73 -0.77
C ASP A 349 -4.59 -37.00 -2.06
N LYS A 350 -4.78 -35.99 -2.94
CA LYS A 350 -5.64 -36.08 -4.12
C LYS A 350 -4.87 -35.95 -5.43
N ASP A 351 -4.38 -34.75 -5.71
CA ASP A 351 -3.73 -34.40 -6.97
C ASP A 351 -2.22 -34.59 -6.89
N PHE A 352 -1.67 -34.50 -5.67
CA PHE A 352 -0.25 -34.71 -5.39
C PHE A 352 0.02 -36.04 -4.67
N THR A 353 -0.89 -37.01 -4.74
CA THR A 353 -0.72 -38.31 -4.05
C THR A 353 0.60 -38.99 -4.45
N VAL A 354 0.95 -38.88 -5.74
CA VAL A 354 2.22 -39.30 -6.32
C VAL A 354 2.79 -38.12 -7.11
N LEU A 355 4.06 -37.78 -6.89
CA LEU A 355 4.81 -36.79 -7.66
C LEU A 355 5.98 -37.50 -8.33
N ASP A 356 5.90 -37.69 -9.66
CA ASP A 356 6.98 -38.35 -10.39
C ASP A 356 8.17 -37.41 -10.64
N VAL A 357 9.26 -37.99 -11.16
CA VAL A 357 10.51 -37.26 -11.43
C VAL A 357 10.31 -36.09 -12.39
N ASN A 358 9.48 -36.26 -13.42
CA ASN A 358 9.22 -35.21 -14.41
C ASN A 358 8.36 -34.09 -13.82
N GLY A 359 7.37 -34.43 -13.00
CA GLY A 359 6.48 -33.50 -12.32
C GLY A 359 7.26 -32.63 -11.34
N PHE A 360 8.16 -33.24 -10.55
CA PHE A 360 9.09 -32.51 -9.70
C PHE A 360 9.97 -31.55 -10.51
N CYS A 361 10.63 -32.03 -11.57
CA CYS A 361 11.51 -31.19 -12.39
C CYS A 361 10.75 -30.06 -13.10
N GLN A 362 9.51 -30.31 -13.55
CA GLN A 362 8.66 -29.28 -14.17
C GLN A 362 8.31 -28.17 -13.17
N LEU A 363 7.90 -28.52 -11.94
CA LEU A 363 7.59 -27.55 -10.89
C LEU A 363 8.83 -26.75 -10.50
N MET A 364 9.98 -27.39 -10.35
CA MET A 364 11.23 -26.70 -10.02
C MET A 364 11.64 -25.70 -11.10
N LEU A 365 11.55 -26.07 -12.38
CA LEU A 365 11.81 -25.16 -13.51
C LEU A 365 10.88 -23.93 -13.49
N GLU A 366 9.59 -24.14 -13.20
CA GLU A 366 8.59 -23.06 -13.15
C GLU A 366 8.77 -22.16 -11.92
N LEU A 367 9.15 -22.73 -10.77
CA LEU A 367 9.51 -21.96 -9.58
C LEU A 367 10.77 -21.11 -9.80
N ASP A 368 11.81 -21.66 -10.46
CA ASP A 368 13.01 -20.90 -10.84
C ASP A 368 12.66 -19.76 -11.80
N TYR A 369 11.73 -20.00 -12.73
CA TYR A 369 11.21 -18.99 -13.65
C TYR A 369 10.49 -17.86 -12.91
N PHE A 370 9.57 -18.17 -11.99
CA PHE A 370 8.91 -17.17 -11.15
C PHE A 370 9.91 -16.40 -10.28
N GLU A 371 10.83 -17.10 -9.61
CA GLU A 371 11.86 -16.49 -8.77
C GLU A 371 12.71 -15.50 -9.58
N THR A 372 13.13 -15.90 -10.79
CA THR A 372 13.98 -15.06 -11.63
C THR A 372 13.27 -13.79 -12.09
N ILE A 373 12.01 -13.89 -12.55
CA ILE A 373 11.26 -12.73 -13.06
C ILE A 373 10.80 -11.80 -11.95
N LEU A 374 10.33 -12.37 -10.85
CA LEU A 374 9.75 -11.61 -9.73
C LEU A 374 10.80 -11.22 -8.69
N ASN A 375 12.08 -11.54 -8.91
CA ASN A 375 13.20 -11.27 -7.98
C ASN A 375 13.20 -9.84 -7.39
N PRO A 376 12.89 -8.77 -8.15
CA PRO A 376 12.82 -7.41 -7.59
C PRO A 376 11.82 -7.24 -6.44
N TYR A 377 10.80 -8.10 -6.39
CA TYR A 377 9.70 -8.05 -5.42
C TYR A 377 9.76 -9.20 -4.40
N PHE A 378 10.78 -10.07 -4.46
CA PHE A 378 10.94 -11.15 -3.50
C PHE A 378 11.42 -10.63 -2.14
N THR A 379 10.54 -10.65 -1.16
CA THR A 379 10.84 -10.35 0.25
C THR A 379 11.52 -11.52 0.95
N HIS A 380 11.92 -11.33 2.22
CA HIS A 380 12.54 -12.42 2.99
C HIS A 380 11.54 -13.56 3.22
N GLU A 381 10.31 -13.20 3.56
CA GLU A 381 9.17 -14.08 3.82
C GLU A 381 8.84 -14.89 2.56
N ALA A 382 8.73 -14.25 1.39
CA ALA A 382 8.48 -14.95 0.13
C ALA A 382 9.57 -15.98 -0.19
N ARG A 383 10.85 -15.67 0.09
CA ARG A 383 11.97 -16.60 -0.12
C ARG A 383 11.93 -17.78 0.86
N GLU A 384 11.46 -17.56 2.08
CA GLU A 384 11.29 -18.62 3.07
C GLU A 384 10.14 -19.57 2.68
N SER A 385 9.00 -19.02 2.27
CA SER A 385 7.87 -19.82 1.75
C SER A 385 8.25 -20.60 0.49
N LEU A 386 8.99 -19.99 -0.44
CA LEU A 386 9.51 -20.68 -1.63
C LEU A 386 10.43 -21.85 -1.26
N LYS A 387 11.38 -21.64 -0.35
CA LYS A 387 12.28 -22.71 0.13
C LYS A 387 11.51 -23.85 0.80
N THR A 388 10.51 -23.50 1.60
CA THR A 388 9.63 -24.48 2.27
C THR A 388 8.88 -25.30 1.23
N LEU A 389 8.30 -24.65 0.21
CA LEU A 389 7.64 -25.30 -0.92
C LEU A 389 8.57 -26.25 -1.68
N GLN A 390 9.78 -25.80 -2.02
CA GLN A 390 10.79 -26.64 -2.70
C GLN A 390 11.16 -27.87 -1.84
N GLY A 391 11.26 -27.70 -0.51
CA GLY A 391 11.52 -28.78 0.43
C GLY A 391 10.41 -29.83 0.47
N VAL A 392 9.14 -29.42 0.60
CA VAL A 392 8.01 -30.37 0.65
C VAL A 392 7.77 -31.06 -0.70
N LEU A 393 8.04 -30.39 -1.82
CA LEU A 393 8.01 -31.02 -3.14
C LEU A 393 9.09 -32.10 -3.29
N LEU A 394 10.31 -31.84 -2.80
CA LEU A 394 11.40 -32.80 -2.83
C LEU A 394 11.10 -34.03 -1.94
N GLU A 395 10.56 -33.81 -0.75
CA GLU A 395 10.12 -34.88 0.14
C GLU A 395 9.09 -35.77 -0.56
N LYS A 396 8.04 -35.15 -1.13
CA LYS A 396 6.96 -35.90 -1.80
C LYS A 396 7.42 -36.68 -3.04
N ALA A 397 8.33 -36.10 -3.83
CA ALA A 397 8.93 -36.79 -4.98
C ALA A 397 9.80 -37.98 -4.52
N SER A 398 10.55 -37.81 -3.43
CA SER A 398 11.40 -38.87 -2.87
C SER A 398 10.57 -40.04 -2.32
N GLU A 399 9.48 -39.74 -1.59
CA GLU A 399 8.52 -40.75 -1.12
C GLU A 399 7.92 -41.55 -2.28
N SER A 400 7.46 -40.84 -3.32
CA SER A 400 6.82 -41.43 -4.50
C SER A 400 7.74 -42.43 -5.22
N VAL A 401 9.05 -42.12 -5.30
CA VAL A 401 10.05 -43.02 -5.89
C VAL A 401 10.24 -44.28 -5.04
N THR A 402 10.22 -44.15 -3.71
CA THR A 402 10.36 -45.30 -2.79
C THR A 402 9.14 -46.23 -2.80
N GLU A 403 7.91 -45.69 -2.86
CA GLU A 403 6.68 -46.48 -2.88
C GLU A 403 6.51 -47.34 -4.16
N THR A 404 6.97 -46.84 -5.32
CA THR A 404 7.03 -47.63 -6.56
C THR A 404 7.97 -48.83 -6.50
N ILE A 405 8.96 -48.81 -5.61
CA ILE A 405 9.94 -49.90 -5.45
C ILE A 405 9.42 -50.98 -4.50
N GLU A 406 8.59 -50.62 -3.52
CA GLU A 406 8.06 -51.55 -2.51
C GLU A 406 6.83 -52.36 -2.96
N THR A 407 6.18 -52.00 -4.07
CA THR A 407 5.08 -52.78 -4.66
C THR A 407 5.54 -53.50 -5.94
N PRO A 408 6.22 -54.65 -5.85
CA PRO A 408 6.50 -55.47 -7.01
C PRO A 408 5.18 -56.03 -7.55
N SER A 409 4.75 -55.53 -8.71
CA SER A 409 3.62 -56.09 -9.44
C SER A 409 3.79 -57.62 -9.56
N HIS A 410 2.72 -58.37 -9.28
CA HIS A 410 2.72 -59.82 -9.34
C HIS A 410 3.29 -60.34 -10.66
N SER A 411 4.51 -60.86 -10.60
CA SER A 411 5.15 -61.59 -11.68
C SER A 411 4.28 -62.79 -12.07
N ARG A 412 3.58 -62.71 -13.20
CA ARG A 412 3.08 -63.90 -13.88
C ARG A 412 4.30 -64.72 -14.32
N ARG A 413 4.35 -65.94 -13.78
CA ARG A 413 5.23 -67.07 -14.14
C ARG A 413 5.66 -67.04 -15.62
N PRO A 414 6.97 -67.05 -15.95
CA PRO A 414 7.42 -67.22 -17.33
C PRO A 414 7.41 -68.71 -17.67
N THR A 415 6.67 -69.08 -18.71
CA THR A 415 6.70 -70.42 -19.29
C THR A 415 7.72 -70.43 -20.42
N ARG A 416 8.89 -71.01 -20.11
CA ARG A 416 9.94 -71.58 -20.97
C ARG A 416 9.66 -71.63 -22.49
N GLY A 417 10.46 -70.93 -23.29
CA GLY A 417 10.64 -71.24 -24.72
C GLY A 417 11.33 -70.18 -25.58
N SER A 418 12.58 -70.47 -25.98
CA SER A 418 13.28 -70.06 -27.21
C SER A 418 14.08 -68.74 -27.25
N ASP A 419 15.28 -68.90 -27.81
CA ASP A 419 16.43 -68.01 -27.93
C ASP A 419 16.27 -66.78 -28.85
N ASP A 420 17.20 -65.84 -28.61
CA ASP A 420 17.71 -64.76 -29.48
C ASP A 420 16.76 -63.62 -29.88
N VAL A 421 16.82 -62.51 -29.14
CA VAL A 421 17.07 -61.15 -29.69
C VAL A 421 17.73 -60.29 -28.59
N LEU A 422 18.88 -59.70 -28.93
CA LEU A 422 19.57 -58.64 -28.20
C LEU A 422 18.60 -57.51 -27.80
N GLN A 423 18.29 -57.38 -26.51
CA GLN A 423 17.59 -56.21 -25.99
C GLN A 423 18.44 -55.54 -24.90
N ASP A 424 18.74 -54.28 -25.19
CA ASP A 424 19.56 -53.30 -24.49
C ASP A 424 19.30 -53.29 -22.97
N GLU A 425 20.29 -53.71 -22.18
CA GLU A 425 20.32 -53.57 -20.72
C GLU A 425 20.53 -52.09 -20.32
N ARG A 426 19.49 -51.25 -20.51
CA ARG A 426 19.44 -49.89 -19.95
C ARG A 426 18.22 -49.61 -19.06
N GLN A 427 17.54 -50.65 -18.60
CA GLN A 427 16.49 -50.53 -17.59
C GLN A 427 16.86 -51.39 -16.39
N GLN A 428 17.72 -50.86 -15.51
CA GLN A 428 17.90 -51.37 -14.15
C GLN A 428 17.72 -50.22 -13.18
N GLY A 429 16.83 -50.44 -12.20
CA GLY A 429 16.35 -49.46 -11.24
C GLY A 429 17.46 -48.88 -10.37
N THR A 430 17.90 -47.68 -10.72
CA THR A 430 18.50 -46.74 -9.78
C THR A 430 17.37 -46.13 -8.94
N SER A 431 17.33 -46.47 -7.65
CA SER A 431 16.66 -45.64 -6.65
C SER A 431 17.20 -44.21 -6.80
N VAL A 432 16.36 -43.28 -7.28
CA VAL A 432 16.78 -41.90 -7.47
C VAL A 432 16.90 -41.28 -6.08
N SER A 433 18.10 -40.88 -5.68
CA SER A 433 18.29 -40.20 -4.40
C SER A 433 17.75 -38.76 -4.48
N PRO A 434 17.41 -38.11 -3.35
CA PRO A 434 16.99 -36.71 -3.34
C PRO A 434 18.01 -35.78 -4.01
N ASP A 435 19.31 -36.07 -3.85
CA ASP A 435 20.40 -35.34 -4.50
C ASP A 435 20.40 -35.51 -6.03
N ASP A 436 20.05 -36.70 -6.53
CA ASP A 436 19.92 -36.96 -7.97
C ASP A 436 18.72 -36.22 -8.58
N LEU A 437 17.59 -36.13 -7.85
CA LEU A 437 16.43 -35.33 -8.25
C LEU A 437 16.78 -33.84 -8.35
N ILE A 438 17.50 -33.32 -7.35
CA ILE A 438 17.98 -31.93 -7.36
C ILE A 438 18.90 -31.69 -8.56
N ALA A 439 19.87 -32.58 -8.80
CA ALA A 439 20.80 -32.44 -9.91
C ALA A 439 20.08 -32.46 -11.28
N LEU A 440 19.06 -33.31 -11.42
CA LEU A 440 18.24 -33.36 -12.63
C LEU A 440 17.40 -32.10 -12.84
N ALA A 441 16.75 -31.60 -11.79
CA ALA A 441 16.02 -30.33 -11.85
C ALA A 441 16.93 -29.16 -12.27
N GLN A 442 18.14 -29.09 -11.68
CA GLN A 442 19.16 -28.09 -12.05
C GLN A 442 19.59 -28.21 -13.51
N GLN A 443 19.72 -29.44 -14.02
CA GLN A 443 20.04 -29.66 -15.43
C GLN A 443 18.97 -29.03 -16.32
N TYR A 444 17.68 -29.33 -16.08
CA TYR A 444 16.58 -28.72 -16.84
C TYR A 444 16.55 -27.20 -16.74
N SER A 445 16.73 -26.63 -15.54
CA SER A 445 16.82 -25.17 -15.37
C SER A 445 17.99 -24.58 -16.17
N SER A 446 19.17 -25.21 -16.15
CA SER A 446 20.33 -24.73 -16.90
C SER A 446 20.16 -24.78 -18.41
N GLU A 447 19.40 -25.75 -18.92
CA GLU A 447 19.18 -25.95 -20.36
C GLU A 447 18.03 -25.07 -20.90
N LEU A 448 16.95 -24.90 -20.13
CA LEU A 448 15.68 -24.36 -20.64
C LEU A 448 15.33 -22.96 -20.14
N LEU A 449 15.77 -22.57 -18.93
CA LEU A 449 15.31 -21.35 -18.28
C LEU A 449 15.62 -20.10 -19.12
N GLN A 450 16.84 -19.98 -19.64
CA GLN A 450 17.24 -18.80 -20.41
C GLN A 450 16.44 -18.62 -21.70
N SER A 451 16.14 -19.71 -22.41
CA SER A 451 15.31 -19.65 -23.62
C SER A 451 13.86 -19.28 -23.29
N GLU A 452 13.34 -19.73 -22.16
CA GLU A 452 11.98 -19.42 -21.71
C GLU A 452 11.86 -17.96 -21.27
N LEU A 453 12.86 -17.43 -20.57
CA LEU A 453 12.92 -16.00 -20.22
C LEU A 453 12.96 -15.10 -21.46
N GLU A 454 13.68 -15.49 -22.52
CA GLU A 454 13.66 -14.74 -23.77
C GLU A 454 12.31 -14.88 -24.49
N ARG A 455 11.72 -16.08 -24.49
CA ARG A 455 10.40 -16.35 -25.08
C ARG A 455 9.32 -15.47 -24.46
N THR A 456 9.36 -15.26 -23.15
CA THR A 456 8.34 -14.50 -22.41
C THR A 456 8.75 -13.06 -22.08
N ARG A 457 9.92 -12.60 -22.55
CA ARG A 457 10.50 -11.29 -22.22
C ARG A 457 9.53 -10.11 -22.39
N ILE A 458 8.73 -10.11 -23.46
CA ILE A 458 7.75 -9.04 -23.73
C ILE A 458 6.61 -9.08 -22.70
N ASN A 459 6.19 -10.27 -22.28
CA ASN A 459 5.11 -10.46 -21.32
C ASN A 459 5.51 -9.99 -19.92
N THR A 460 6.80 -9.98 -19.61
CA THR A 460 7.35 -9.76 -18.26
C THR A 460 8.19 -8.48 -18.15
N ALA A 461 8.28 -7.70 -19.23
CA ALA A 461 9.15 -6.53 -19.32
C ALA A 461 8.91 -5.50 -18.19
N CYS A 462 7.68 -5.39 -17.70
CA CYS A 462 7.33 -4.49 -16.60
C CYS A 462 8.09 -4.76 -15.31
N PHE A 463 8.50 -6.00 -15.05
CA PHE A 463 9.26 -6.38 -13.85
C PHE A 463 10.77 -6.18 -14.01
N VAL A 464 11.27 -6.02 -15.24
CA VAL A 464 12.71 -5.97 -15.56
C VAL A 464 13.20 -4.55 -15.83
N GLU A 465 12.33 -3.68 -16.38
CA GLU A 465 12.68 -2.27 -16.71
C GLU A 465 12.67 -1.31 -15.50
N SER A 466 12.34 -1.79 -14.30
CA SER A 466 12.25 -0.99 -13.07
C SER A 466 13.59 -0.77 -12.34
N ILE A 467 14.73 -1.28 -12.84
CA ILE A 467 16.06 -1.16 -12.19
C ILE A 467 17.11 -0.54 -13.14
N PRO A 468 17.92 0.44 -12.70
CA PRO A 468 19.12 0.88 -13.44
C PRO A 468 20.12 -0.27 -13.55
N LEU A 469 20.70 -0.46 -14.75
CA LEU A 469 21.53 -1.58 -15.23
C LEU A 469 22.78 -2.05 -14.41
N ASP A 470 22.96 -1.69 -13.14
CA ASP A 470 24.20 -1.95 -12.38
C ASP A 470 24.09 -2.94 -11.20
N SER A 471 23.01 -3.72 -11.08
CA SER A 471 22.96 -4.80 -10.08
C SER A 471 22.27 -6.04 -10.64
N VAL A 472 23.04 -6.89 -11.30
CA VAL A 472 22.69 -8.30 -11.53
C VAL A 472 23.45 -9.14 -10.50
N PRO A 473 22.80 -9.70 -9.47
CA PRO A 473 23.39 -10.73 -8.62
C PRO A 473 23.07 -12.14 -9.15
N GLU A 474 24.00 -13.07 -8.91
CA GLU A 474 23.98 -14.47 -9.37
C GLU A 474 22.68 -15.21 -9.03
N SER A 475 21.91 -15.59 -10.06
CA SER A 475 20.71 -16.44 -9.97
C SER A 475 21.03 -17.95 -10.05
N ALA A 476 20.04 -18.76 -9.66
CA ALA A 476 19.97 -20.23 -9.64
C ALA A 476 20.94 -21.00 -8.72
N LYS A 477 22.16 -20.52 -8.45
CA LYS A 477 23.11 -21.25 -7.58
C LYS A 477 22.76 -21.20 -6.08
N ALA A 478 22.05 -20.16 -5.63
CA ALA A 478 21.82 -19.93 -4.21
C ALA A 478 20.69 -20.78 -3.60
N ALA A 479 19.62 -21.08 -4.36
CA ALA A 479 18.49 -21.89 -3.88
C ALA A 479 18.90 -23.33 -3.53
N TYR A 480 19.87 -23.88 -4.28
CA TYR A 480 20.33 -25.25 -4.08
C TYR A 480 21.54 -25.38 -3.15
N ALA A 481 22.22 -24.28 -2.82
CA ALA A 481 23.32 -24.28 -1.86
C ALA A 481 22.86 -24.62 -0.44
N SER A 482 21.61 -24.32 -0.08
CA SER A 482 21.01 -24.65 1.23
C SER A 482 20.75 -26.13 1.47
N PHE A 483 20.65 -26.95 0.41
CA PHE A 483 20.49 -28.41 0.56
C PHE A 483 21.80 -29.12 0.89
N ARG A 484 22.96 -28.48 0.64
CA ARG A 484 24.27 -28.97 1.11
C ARG A 484 24.53 -28.56 2.56
N GLY A 485 23.87 -29.23 3.50
CA GLY A 485 24.22 -29.17 4.90
C GLY A 485 25.56 -29.88 5.19
N SER A 486 26.58 -29.11 5.62
CA SER A 486 27.67 -29.50 6.51
C SER A 486 28.21 -30.94 6.41
N MET A 487 28.95 -31.26 5.34
CA MET A 487 30.00 -32.28 5.40
C MET A 487 31.37 -31.61 5.27
N ASP A 488 31.85 -31.07 6.39
CA ASP A 488 33.28 -31.04 6.69
C ASP A 488 33.44 -30.97 8.21
N SER A 489 33.78 -32.11 8.81
CA SER A 489 34.16 -32.17 10.23
C SER A 489 35.61 -31.73 10.45
N PRO A 490 35.96 -31.25 11.65
CA PRO A 490 37.04 -30.29 11.85
C PRO A 490 38.38 -30.96 12.20
N GLY A 491 39.41 -30.71 11.38
CA GLY A 491 40.80 -31.06 11.65
C GLY A 491 41.57 -29.89 12.27
N ARG A 492 41.76 -29.94 13.58
CA ARG A 492 42.72 -29.17 14.39
C ARG A 492 44.13 -29.15 13.75
N ASP A 493 44.75 -27.96 13.68
CA ASP A 493 46.00 -27.64 14.40
C ASP A 493 46.63 -26.33 13.90
N PHE A 494 46.49 -25.26 14.70
CA PHE A 494 47.32 -24.06 14.56
C PHE A 494 48.35 -24.05 15.70
N ARG A 495 49.62 -24.26 15.36
CA ARG A 495 50.76 -24.01 16.26
C ARG A 495 51.84 -23.20 15.54
N GLY A 496 51.92 -21.93 15.91
CA GLY A 496 53.16 -21.17 16.15
C GLY A 496 54.04 -20.75 14.97
N SER A 497 54.19 -19.43 14.78
CA SER A 497 55.46 -18.74 15.05
C SER A 497 55.32 -17.20 14.97
N GLN A 498 55.67 -16.55 16.08
CA GLN A 498 56.40 -15.28 16.27
C GLN A 498 56.85 -14.53 14.98
N ASN A 499 56.83 -13.19 14.86
CA ASN A 499 57.52 -12.24 15.74
C ASN A 499 57.31 -10.75 15.32
N ILE A 500 57.42 -9.86 16.31
CA ILE A 500 57.99 -8.48 16.27
C ILE A 500 57.15 -7.33 15.66
N GLY A 501 56.61 -6.48 16.56
CA GLY A 501 56.41 -5.04 16.31
C GLY A 501 57.69 -4.23 16.65
N PRO A 502 57.74 -2.94 16.29
CA PRO A 502 57.60 -1.88 17.30
C PRO A 502 56.78 -0.67 16.78
N ALA A 503 55.82 -0.15 17.54
CA ALA A 503 55.92 0.87 18.60
C ALA A 503 55.66 2.33 18.13
N SER A 504 54.56 2.88 18.67
CA SER A 504 54.53 4.12 19.46
C SER A 504 53.95 5.43 18.87
N PHE A 505 53.13 6.08 19.74
CA PHE A 505 52.73 7.49 19.84
C PHE A 505 51.90 8.10 18.69
N SER A 506 50.96 9.05 18.87
CA SER A 506 50.23 9.64 20.00
C SER A 506 49.25 10.68 19.43
N LYS A 507 48.07 10.82 20.06
CA LYS A 507 47.27 12.06 20.30
C LYS A 507 46.98 13.09 19.17
N HIS A 508 45.67 13.39 19.07
CA HIS A 508 45.02 14.72 18.96
C HIS A 508 45.73 15.85 18.16
N ARG A 509 45.03 16.51 17.22
CA ARG A 509 44.12 17.66 17.42
C ARG A 509 43.65 18.24 16.07
N ARG A 510 42.39 18.69 16.04
CA ARG A 510 41.75 19.76 15.24
C ARG A 510 42.50 20.35 14.04
N ARG A 511 41.77 20.46 12.92
CA ARG A 511 41.26 21.77 12.49
C ARG A 511 39.85 21.64 11.95
#